data_AF-A0A9C8KAI9-F1
#
_entry.id   AF-A0A9C8KAI9-F1
#
_cell.length_a   1.000
_cell.length_b   1.000
_cell.length_c   1.000
_cell.angle_alpha   90.00
_cell.angle_beta   90.00
_cell.angle_gamma   90.00
#
_symmetry.space_group_name_H-M   'P 1'
#
loop_
_entity.id
_entity.type
_entity.pdbx_description
1 polymer ?
#
loop_
_entity_poly.entity_id
_entity_poly.type
_entity_poly.pdbx_seq_one_letter_code
_entity_poly.pdbx_strand_id
1 'polypeptide(L)'
;MEYFSAFIVFVCGEIAGLLFFPILTHYLGPQNVSAWNIKAILKGVLERLVLFTALLHDYPQILIAFAALKLGTRLHHEEGSDISNTYFLLGNLMSIFIAIVAAIIAKKIWA
;
A
#
# COMPACT_ATOMS: atom_id res chain seq x y z
N MET A 1 -15.09 -1.90 -20.53
CA MET A 1 -15.65 -2.72 -19.42
C MET A 1 -14.55 -3.19 -18.49
N GLU A 2 -13.42 -3.68 -19.02
CA GLU A 2 -12.26 -4.16 -18.26
C GLU A 2 -11.74 -3.16 -17.20
N TYR A 3 -11.48 -1.90 -17.56
CA TYR A 3 -11.02 -0.90 -16.60
C TYR A 3 -12.04 -0.57 -15.51
N PHE A 4 -13.34 -0.69 -15.81
CA PHE A 4 -14.39 -0.51 -14.80
C PHE A 4 -14.36 -1.66 -13.78
N SER A 5 -14.19 -2.90 -14.25
CA SER A 5 -14.00 -4.05 -13.35
C SER A 5 -12.71 -3.95 -12.53
N ALA A 6 -11.61 -3.48 -13.12
CA ALA A 6 -10.36 -3.24 -12.42
C ALA A 6 -10.50 -2.16 -11.35
N PHE A 7 -11.26 -1.09 -11.64
CA PHE A 7 -11.58 -0.05 -10.67
C PHE A 7 -12.36 -0.60 -9.47
N ILE A 8 -13.36 -1.47 -9.70
CA ILE A 8 -14.11 -2.12 -8.60
C ILE A 8 -13.18 -2.96 -7.74
N VAL A 9 -12.31 -3.77 -8.35
CA VAL A 9 -11.33 -4.60 -7.63
C VAL A 9 -10.38 -3.73 -6.81
N PHE A 10 -9.91 -2.62 -7.38
CA PHE A 10 -9.07 -1.66 -6.67
C PHE A 10 -9.80 -1.07 -5.45
N VAL A 11 -11.04 -0.61 -5.61
CA VAL A 11 -11.85 -0.05 -4.51
C VAL A 11 -12.06 -1.09 -3.40
N CYS A 12 -12.33 -2.35 -3.73
CA CYS A 12 -12.41 -3.43 -2.74
C CYS A 12 -11.09 -3.62 -1.98
N GLY A 13 -9.95 -3.54 -2.68
CA GLY A 13 -8.62 -3.57 -2.07
C GLY A 13 -8.37 -2.38 -1.14
N GLU A 14 -8.82 -1.18 -1.50
CA GLU A 14 -8.71 0.01 -0.66
C GLU A 14 -9.57 -0.09 0.61
N ILE A 15 -10.78 -0.65 0.51
CA ILE A 15 -11.63 -0.95 1.67
C ILE A 15 -10.91 -1.93 2.61
N ALA A 16 -10.31 -2.99 2.07
CA ALA A 16 -9.52 -3.94 2.87
C ALA A 16 -8.33 -3.23 3.56
N GLY A 17 -7.65 -2.33 2.87
CA GLY A 17 -6.60 -1.48 3.43
C GLY A 17 -7.10 -0.60 4.58
N LEU A 18 -8.24 0.07 4.39
CA LEU A 18 -8.86 0.92 5.41
C LEU A 18 -9.27 0.16 6.67
N LEU A 19 -9.56 -1.13 6.56
CA LEU A 19 -9.81 -2.00 7.73
C LEU A 19 -8.50 -2.47 8.38
N PHE A 20 -7.51 -2.83 7.57
CA PHE A 20 -6.25 -3.42 8.05
C PHE A 20 -5.30 -2.41 8.70
N PHE A 21 -5.08 -1.23 8.10
CA PHE A 21 -4.08 -0.27 8.60
C PHE A 21 -4.40 0.31 9.98
N PRO A 22 -5.67 0.57 10.37
CA PRO A 22 -6.00 0.92 11.74
C PRO A 22 -5.69 -0.19 12.75
N ILE A 23 -5.96 -1.45 12.39
CA ILE A 23 -5.62 -2.61 13.22
C ILE A 23 -4.10 -2.67 13.42
N LEU A 24 -3.35 -2.58 12.33
CA LEU A 24 -1.89 -2.58 12.38
C LEU A 24 -1.34 -1.45 13.26
N THR A 25 -1.91 -0.25 13.12
CA THR A 25 -1.51 0.94 13.91
C THR A 25 -1.86 0.79 15.38
N HIS A 26 -2.97 0.13 15.71
CA HIS A 26 -3.33 -0.14 17.10
C HIS A 26 -2.37 -1.12 17.79
N TYR A 27 -1.94 -2.18 17.10
CA TYR A 27 -1.08 -3.22 17.70
C TYR A 27 0.41 -2.89 17.67
N LEU A 28 0.89 -2.23 16.60
CA LEU A 28 2.31 -2.03 16.36
C LEU A 28 2.69 -0.56 16.15
N GLY A 29 1.70 0.33 15.98
CA GLY A 29 1.92 1.73 15.70
C GLY A 29 2.36 2.53 16.94
N PRO A 30 2.97 3.71 16.74
CA PRO A 30 3.36 4.60 17.84
C PRO A 30 2.12 5.20 18.54
N GLN A 31 2.22 5.43 19.86
CA GLN A 31 1.11 5.93 20.69
C GLN A 31 0.55 7.31 20.24
N ASN A 32 1.33 8.10 19.49
CA ASN A 32 0.97 9.44 19.04
C ASN A 32 0.52 9.53 17.56
N VAL A 33 0.41 8.40 16.85
CA VAL A 33 0.05 8.39 15.42
C VAL A 33 -1.40 7.93 15.25
N SER A 34 -2.26 8.83 14.76
CA SER A 34 -3.62 8.47 14.38
C SER A 34 -3.62 7.72 13.04
N ALA A 35 -4.22 6.52 13.04
CA ALA A 35 -4.45 5.72 11.83
C ALA A 35 -5.35 6.44 10.80
N TRP A 36 -6.15 7.40 11.24
CA TRP A 36 -7.15 8.10 10.42
C TRP A 36 -6.63 9.43 9.84
N ASN A 37 -5.31 9.58 9.73
CA ASN A 37 -4.73 10.74 9.07
C ASN A 37 -5.00 10.71 7.56
N ILE A 38 -5.87 11.62 7.08
CA ILE A 38 -6.28 11.71 5.67
C ILE A 38 -5.08 11.84 4.72
N LYS A 39 -4.03 12.60 5.09
CA LYS A 39 -2.84 12.75 4.26
C LYS A 39 -2.10 11.42 4.11
N ALA A 40 -1.99 10.64 5.19
CA ALA A 40 -1.36 9.33 5.18
C ALA A 40 -2.19 8.31 4.38
N ILE A 41 -3.52 8.34 4.53
CA ILE A 41 -4.44 7.49 3.76
C ILE A 41 -4.31 7.78 2.26
N LEU A 42 -4.41 9.05 1.85
CA LEU A 42 -4.29 9.44 0.44
C LEU A 42 -2.94 9.06 -0.16
N LYS A 43 -1.85 9.22 0.60
CA LYS A 43 -0.52 8.74 0.19
C LYS A 43 -0.54 7.22 -0.05
N GLY A 44 -1.09 6.44 0.88
CA GLY A 44 -1.20 4.99 0.75
C GLY A 44 -2.05 4.54 -0.44
N VAL A 45 -3.19 5.21 -0.68
CA VAL A 45 -4.06 4.96 -1.84
C VAL A 45 -3.30 5.21 -3.14
N LEU A 46 -2.57 6.33 -3.24
CA LEU A 46 -1.78 6.68 -4.42
C LEU A 46 -0.67 5.65 -4.68
N GLU A 47 0.06 5.27 -3.63
CA GLU A 47 1.09 4.23 -3.69
C GLU A 47 0.54 2.91 -4.23
N ARG A 48 -0.61 2.46 -3.71
CA ARG A 48 -1.27 1.23 -4.18
C ARG A 48 -1.84 1.36 -5.57
N LEU A 49 -2.35 2.52 -5.96
CA LEU A 49 -2.83 2.76 -7.32
C LEU A 49 -1.69 2.59 -8.33
N VAL A 50 -0.52 3.18 -8.06
CA VAL A 50 0.68 3.02 -8.90
C VAL A 50 1.13 1.57 -8.98
N LEU A 51 1.20 0.86 -7.84
CA LEU A 51 1.54 -0.56 -7.82
C LEU A 51 0.54 -1.41 -8.60
N PHE A 52 -0.76 -1.24 -8.33
CA PHE A 52 -1.84 -1.99 -8.95
C PHE A 52 -1.84 -1.81 -10.46
N THR A 53 -1.79 -0.56 -10.94
CA THR A 53 -1.79 -0.25 -12.38
C THR A 53 -0.57 -0.83 -13.09
N ALA A 54 0.62 -0.71 -12.52
CA ALA A 54 1.83 -1.26 -13.10
C ALA A 54 1.82 -2.80 -13.13
N LEU A 55 1.41 -3.45 -12.03
CA LEU A 55 1.33 -4.91 -11.94
C LEU A 55 0.26 -5.49 -12.87
N LEU A 56 -0.86 -4.79 -13.03
CA LEU A 56 -1.93 -5.18 -13.95
C LEU A 56 -1.47 -5.19 -15.41
N HIS A 57 -0.48 -4.36 -15.77
CA HIS A 57 0.12 -4.28 -17.10
C HIS A 57 1.47 -5.03 -17.20
N ASP A 58 1.75 -5.95 -16.28
CA ASP A 58 2.97 -6.78 -16.31
C ASP A 58 4.29 -5.99 -16.22
N TYR A 59 4.30 -4.92 -15.43
CA TYR A 59 5.52 -4.16 -15.10
C TYR A 59 6.04 -4.49 -13.68
N PRO A 60 6.61 -5.69 -13.42
CA PRO A 60 7.06 -6.10 -12.09
C PRO A 60 8.19 -5.23 -11.53
N GLN A 61 8.91 -4.50 -12.38
CA GLN A 61 9.97 -3.56 -12.00
C GLN A 61 9.46 -2.47 -11.04
N ILE A 62 8.14 -2.22 -11.02
CA ILE A 62 7.53 -1.29 -10.07
C ILE A 62 7.79 -1.68 -8.62
N LEU A 63 7.90 -2.98 -8.30
CA LEU A 63 8.19 -3.44 -6.94
C LEU A 63 9.58 -2.98 -6.48
N ILE A 64 10.56 -3.01 -7.39
CA ILE A 64 11.93 -2.55 -7.13
C ILE A 64 11.94 -1.03 -6.97
N ALA A 65 11.30 -0.30 -7.88
CA ALA A 65 11.19 1.15 -7.81
C ALA A 65 10.49 1.60 -6.51
N PHE A 66 9.42 0.92 -6.12
CA PHE A 66 8.67 1.21 -4.90
C PHE A 66 9.48 0.96 -3.64
N ALA A 67 10.20 -0.18 -3.58
CA ALA A 67 11.11 -0.47 -2.47
C ALA A 67 12.20 0.61 -2.35
N ALA A 68 12.80 1.02 -3.47
CA ALA A 68 13.81 2.08 -3.51
C ALA A 68 13.24 3.44 -3.03
N LEU A 69 12.04 3.83 -3.48
CA LEU A 69 11.36 5.04 -3.03
C LEU A 69 11.07 5.02 -1.52
N LYS A 70 10.59 3.89 -0.99
CA LYS A 70 10.33 3.74 0.45
C LYS A 70 11.60 3.77 1.30
N LEU A 71 12.70 3.20 0.81
CA LEU A 71 14.01 3.30 1.47
C LEU A 71 14.53 4.74 1.43
N GLY A 72 14.53 5.39 0.25
CA GLY A 72 15.06 6.75 0.08
C GLY A 72 14.32 7.80 0.91
N THR A 73 12.99 7.68 1.03
CA THR A 73 12.19 8.60 1.85
C THR A 73 12.39 8.41 3.35
N ARG A 74 12.78 7.21 3.77
CA ARG A 74 12.99 6.86 5.18
C ARG A 74 14.34 7.33 5.71
N LEU A 75 15.41 7.23 4.91
CA LEU A 75 16.75 7.69 5.28
C LEU A 75 16.78 9.17 5.70
N HIS A 76 15.81 9.97 5.25
CA HIS A 76 15.70 11.39 5.57
C HIS A 76 14.84 11.69 6.82
N HIS A 77 14.08 10.71 7.34
CA HIS A 77 13.12 10.90 8.45
C HIS A 77 13.59 10.30 9.79
N GLU A 78 14.71 9.57 9.82
CA GLU A 78 15.18 8.82 11.00
C GLU A 78 16.06 9.60 11.98
N GLU A 79 16.27 10.91 11.82
CA GLU A 79 17.02 11.70 12.80
C GLU A 79 16.28 11.92 14.15
N GLY A 80 15.20 11.20 14.46
CA GLY A 80 14.58 11.28 15.79
C GLY A 80 13.19 10.68 16.00
N SER A 81 12.77 9.62 15.28
CA SER A 81 11.47 8.99 15.55
C SER A 81 11.58 7.48 15.85
N ASP A 82 11.20 7.09 17.07
CA ASP A 82 11.09 5.70 17.55
C ASP A 82 9.88 4.97 16.95
N ILE A 83 9.73 5.01 15.63
CA ILE A 83 8.70 4.20 14.96
C ILE A 83 9.28 2.81 14.75
N SER A 84 8.58 1.79 15.27
CA SER A 84 9.03 0.39 15.17
C SER A 84 9.32 -0.02 13.73
N ASN A 85 10.54 -0.51 13.47
CA ASN A 85 10.93 -1.11 12.19
C ASN A 85 9.94 -2.17 11.73
N THR A 86 9.39 -2.93 12.67
CA THR A 86 8.40 -3.98 12.44
C THR A 86 7.08 -3.40 11.93
N TYR A 87 6.61 -2.28 12.48
CA TYR A 87 5.40 -1.60 12.01
C TYR A 87 5.53 -1.17 10.55
N PHE A 88 6.64 -0.51 10.20
CA PHE A 88 6.87 -0.05 8.84
C PHE A 88 7.04 -1.21 7.85
N LEU A 89 7.83 -2.23 8.22
CA LEU A 89 8.05 -3.39 7.38
C LEU A 89 6.71 -4.09 7.07
N LEU A 90 5.93 -4.37 8.11
CA LEU A 90 4.65 -5.07 7.95
C LEU A 90 3.64 -4.22 7.18
N GLY A 91 3.56 -2.91 7.44
CA GLY A 91 2.69 -2.00 6.68
C GLY A 91 3.02 -1.96 5.19
N ASN A 92 4.31 -1.91 4.85
CA ASN A 92 4.76 -1.90 3.45
C ASN A 92 4.49 -3.24 2.76
N LEU A 93 4.82 -4.36 3.40
CA LEU A 93 4.56 -5.70 2.85
C LEU A 93 3.07 -5.91 2.61
N MET A 94 2.22 -5.53 3.56
CA MET A 94 0.77 -5.66 3.41
C MET A 94 0.21 -4.76 2.33
N SER A 95 0.73 -3.52 2.19
CA SER A 95 0.33 -2.63 1.10
C SER A 95 0.67 -3.22 -0.28
N ILE A 96 1.87 -3.78 -0.43
CA ILE A 96 2.30 -4.46 -1.66
C ILE A 96 1.43 -5.70 -1.92
N PHE A 97 1.18 -6.50 -0.88
CA PHE A 97 0.39 -7.72 -0.97
C PHE A 97 -1.04 -7.45 -1.46
N ILE A 98 -1.70 -6.43 -0.90
CA ILE A 98 -3.04 -6.00 -1.34
C ILE A 98 -3.01 -5.63 -2.84
N ALA A 99 -2.03 -4.85 -3.28
CA ALA A 99 -1.92 -4.43 -4.68
C ALA A 99 -1.68 -5.62 -5.64
N ILE A 100 -0.84 -6.58 -5.25
CA ILE A 100 -0.58 -7.80 -6.02
C ILE A 100 -1.85 -8.63 -6.15
N VAL A 101 -2.53 -8.91 -5.04
CA VAL A 101 -3.77 -9.70 -5.05
C VAL A 101 -4.84 -9.03 -5.90
N ALA A 102 -5.02 -7.71 -5.75
CA ALA A 102 -5.94 -6.94 -6.57
C ALA A 102 -5.59 -7.06 -8.06
N ALA A 103 -4.32 -6.91 -8.44
CA ALA A 103 -3.89 -7.00 -9.84
C ALA A 103 -4.14 -8.40 -10.43
N ILE A 104 -3.86 -9.47 -9.67
CA ILE A 104 -4.12 -10.85 -10.10
C ILE A 104 -5.62 -11.08 -10.33
N ILE A 105 -6.48 -10.62 -9.41
CA ILE A 105 -7.94 -10.75 -9.53
C ILE A 105 -8.43 -9.98 -10.75
N ALA A 106 -8.02 -8.72 -10.91
CA ALA A 106 -8.43 -7.90 -12.04
C ALA A 106 -8.00 -8.53 -13.38
N LYS A 107 -6.75 -9.01 -13.48
CA LYS A 107 -6.25 -9.69 -14.68
C LYS A 107 -7.03 -10.96 -15.00
N LYS A 108 -7.44 -11.71 -13.99
CA LYS A 108 -8.29 -12.91 -14.16
C LYS A 108 -9.70 -12.57 -14.66
N ILE A 109 -10.24 -11.40 -14.34
CA ILE A 109 -11.55 -10.93 -14.83
C ILE A 109 -11.46 -10.42 -16.28
N TRP A 110 -10.30 -9.92 -16.69
CA TRP A 110 -10.05 -9.46 -18.07
C TRP A 110 -9.87 -10.61 -19.07
N ALA A 111 -9.48 -11.79 -18.57
CA ALA A 111 -9.34 -13.01 -19.36
C ALA A 111 -10.69 -13.68 -19.62
#